data_AF-A0A9E1MBP8-F1
#
_entry.id   AF-A0A9E1MBP8-F1
#
_cell.length_a   1.000
_cell.length_b   1.000
_cell.length_c   1.000
_cell.angle_alpha   90.00
_cell.angle_beta   90.00
_cell.angle_gamma   90.00
#
_symmetry.space_group_name_H-M   'P 1'
#
loop_
_entity.id
_entity.type
_entity.pdbx_description
1 polymer ?
#
loop_
_entity_poly.entity_id
_entity_poly.type
_entity_poly.pdbx_seq_one_letter_code
_entity_poly.pdbx_strand_id
1 'polypeptide(L)'
;MAKKNVFLHFLSNYIVVLLLFFTLFVMGPSEIFFGNYKEFGFVYQEFGWKFLIFAFLISFIFTLVISFFPDKLRKYILSVFWGIGIAGYIQTMFLNRHLEQIGVRAEAYTASPSKIIVNWIIWTTIILGALLFAKFQQNIFKKVMLTSSLIILGMQCVGYISLFPSADKSAFTYYSDKDELILDGSKQFTVSSNDNIILFILDNFSSTYLASAVEKYPDLKDFLHDFTYYNNADCNYHGTYPSLPHLLTGNDLDPSLSVDDWLEDCWTNTTTNDYFSILSHANYKVNLYTPTTSILTGNHSLSLLDGKISNITTKQSSICIDYHKLYRTMFYMSCYRFMPEYFKSFFD
;
A
#
# COMPACT_ATOMS: atom_id res chain seq x y z
N MET A 1 -48.48 16.06 2.81
CA MET A 1 -47.44 16.89 3.46
C MET A 1 -46.60 16.13 4.48
N ALA A 2 -47.19 15.40 5.44
CA ALA A 2 -46.44 14.70 6.51
C ALA A 2 -45.36 13.71 6.03
N LYS A 3 -45.65 12.86 5.02
CA LYS A 3 -44.67 11.90 4.47
C LYS A 3 -43.43 12.55 3.84
N LYS A 4 -43.59 13.73 3.23
CA LYS A 4 -42.49 14.49 2.59
C LYS A 4 -41.50 15.03 3.64
N ASN A 5 -42.00 15.43 4.82
CA ASN A 5 -41.15 15.93 5.90
C ASN A 5 -40.34 14.81 6.57
N VAL A 6 -40.94 13.62 6.75
CA VAL A 6 -40.23 12.46 7.33
C VAL A 6 -39.06 12.02 6.44
N PHE A 7 -39.28 11.92 5.13
CA PHE A 7 -38.23 11.56 4.18
C PHE A 7 -37.08 12.56 4.17
N LEU A 8 -37.36 13.86 4.13
CA LEU A 8 -36.33 14.91 4.15
C LEU A 8 -35.53 14.91 5.47
N HIS A 9 -36.18 14.63 6.60
CA HIS A 9 -35.49 14.48 7.88
C HIS A 9 -34.57 13.26 7.90
N PHE A 10 -35.03 12.12 7.38
CA PHE A 10 -34.20 10.93 7.27
C PHE A 10 -32.98 11.18 6.37
N LEU A 11 -33.20 11.77 5.18
CA LEU A 11 -32.13 12.09 4.24
C LEU A 11 -31.09 13.05 4.84
N SER A 12 -31.53 14.05 5.61
CA SER A 12 -30.63 14.98 6.29
C SER A 12 -29.74 14.26 7.30
N ASN A 13 -30.30 13.35 8.10
CA ASN A 13 -29.54 12.55 9.06
C ASN A 13 -28.59 11.59 8.34
N TYR A 14 -29.05 11.01 7.23
CA TYR A 14 -28.26 10.12 6.39
C TYR A 14 -27.00 10.79 5.85
N ILE A 15 -27.11 12.03 5.36
CA ILE A 15 -25.95 12.79 4.87
C ILE A 15 -24.88 13.00 5.97
N VAL A 16 -25.31 13.26 7.20
CA VAL A 16 -24.39 13.45 8.34
C VAL A 16 -23.67 12.16 8.69
N VAL A 17 -24.37 11.03 8.69
CA VAL A 17 -23.78 9.71 8.95
C VAL A 17 -22.88 9.29 7.78
N LEU A 18 -23.32 9.55 6.55
CA LEU A 18 -22.60 9.24 5.32
C LEU A 18 -21.25 9.94 5.26
N LEU A 19 -21.13 11.18 5.75
CA LEU A 19 -19.87 11.90 5.82
C LEU A 19 -18.75 11.03 6.41
N LEU A 20 -19.01 10.42 7.58
CA LEU A 20 -18.03 9.58 8.29
C LEU A 20 -17.65 8.34 7.48
N PHE A 21 -18.65 7.60 7.01
CA PHE A 21 -18.41 6.33 6.34
C PHE A 21 -17.86 6.51 4.92
N PHE A 22 -18.20 7.60 4.25
CA PHE A 22 -17.61 7.97 2.98
C PHE A 22 -16.11 8.26 3.13
N THR A 23 -15.71 8.96 4.19
CA THR A 23 -14.27 9.17 4.46
C THR A 23 -13.56 7.84 4.73
N LEU A 24 -14.13 6.98 5.58
CA LEU A 24 -13.50 5.73 6.02
C LEU A 24 -13.44 4.64 4.94
N PHE A 25 -14.49 4.48 4.16
CA PHE A 25 -14.60 3.38 3.20
C PHE A 25 -14.38 3.83 1.75
N VAL A 26 -14.59 5.10 1.41
CA VAL A 26 -14.43 5.55 0.02
C VAL A 26 -13.14 6.34 -0.14
N MET A 27 -13.03 7.50 0.50
CA MET A 27 -11.88 8.40 0.29
C MET A 27 -10.57 7.78 0.76
N GLY A 28 -10.50 7.28 2.00
CA GLY A 28 -9.27 6.74 2.57
C GLY A 28 -8.66 5.64 1.70
N PRO A 29 -9.40 4.53 1.44
CA PRO A 29 -8.90 3.44 0.61
C PRO A 29 -8.57 3.86 -0.82
N SER A 30 -9.37 4.76 -1.43
CA SER A 30 -9.14 5.20 -2.80
C SER A 30 -7.87 6.04 -2.93
N GLU A 31 -7.67 7.02 -2.04
CA GLU A 31 -6.43 7.81 -2.03
C GLU A 31 -5.19 6.95 -1.78
N ILE A 32 -5.29 5.98 -0.87
CA ILE A 32 -4.19 5.04 -0.62
C ILE A 32 -3.88 4.22 -1.87
N PHE A 33 -4.91 3.68 -2.53
CA PHE A 33 -4.73 2.91 -3.76
C PHE A 33 -4.13 3.77 -4.88
N PHE A 34 -4.75 4.88 -5.23
CA PHE A 34 -4.29 5.73 -6.35
C PHE A 34 -2.95 6.41 -6.08
N GLY A 35 -2.56 6.58 -4.81
CA GLY A 35 -1.21 7.04 -4.46
C GLY A 35 -0.13 5.98 -4.66
N ASN A 36 -0.46 4.69 -4.70
CA ASN A 36 0.51 3.58 -4.65
C ASN A 36 0.17 2.41 -5.61
N TYR A 37 -0.70 2.59 -6.60
CA TYR A 37 -1.23 1.49 -7.42
C TYR A 37 -0.17 0.74 -8.22
N LYS A 38 0.99 1.35 -8.49
CA LYS A 38 2.14 0.69 -9.14
C LYS A 38 2.83 -0.34 -8.23
N GLU A 39 2.69 -0.19 -6.91
CA GLU A 39 3.23 -1.12 -5.92
C GLU A 39 2.22 -2.23 -5.57
N PHE A 40 0.94 -2.02 -5.86
CA PHE A 40 -0.10 -3.01 -5.61
C PHE A 40 -0.24 -4.00 -6.77
N GLY A 41 -0.20 -5.29 -6.45
CA GLY A 41 -0.47 -6.38 -7.41
C GLY A 41 -1.96 -6.58 -7.75
N PHE A 42 -2.81 -5.57 -7.53
CA PHE A 42 -4.25 -5.64 -7.81
C PHE A 42 -4.79 -4.32 -8.34
N VAL A 43 -5.93 -4.35 -9.04
CA VAL A 43 -6.55 -3.15 -9.63
C VAL A 43 -7.66 -2.59 -8.75
N TYR A 44 -8.04 -1.33 -8.99
CA TYR A 44 -9.03 -0.61 -8.18
C TYR A 44 -10.39 -1.34 -8.11
N GLN A 45 -10.80 -1.99 -9.20
CA GLN A 45 -12.08 -2.69 -9.32
C GLN A 45 -12.20 -3.88 -8.35
N GLU A 46 -11.09 -4.37 -7.80
CA GLU A 46 -11.12 -5.52 -6.89
C GLU A 46 -11.82 -5.20 -5.56
N PHE A 47 -11.79 -3.93 -5.15
CA PHE A 47 -12.39 -3.47 -3.88
C PHE A 47 -13.23 -2.19 -4.00
N GLY A 48 -12.90 -1.24 -4.88
CA GLY A 48 -13.41 0.14 -4.83
C GLY A 48 -14.94 0.25 -4.86
N TRP A 49 -15.60 -0.45 -5.78
CA TRP A 49 -17.07 -0.42 -5.88
C TRP A 49 -17.76 -1.13 -4.70
N LYS A 50 -17.15 -2.17 -4.13
CA LYS A 50 -17.67 -2.89 -2.96
C LYS A 50 -17.64 -1.98 -1.74
N PHE A 51 -16.54 -1.27 -1.55
CA PHE A 51 -16.38 -0.28 -0.48
C PHE A 51 -17.33 0.91 -0.64
N LEU A 52 -17.56 1.37 -1.88
CA LEU A 52 -18.56 2.39 -2.18
C LEU A 52 -19.97 1.94 -1.78
N ILE A 53 -20.42 0.76 -2.23
CA ILE A 53 -21.74 0.22 -1.85
C ILE A 53 -21.82 0.06 -0.32
N PHE A 54 -20.77 -0.48 0.30
CA PHE A 54 -20.72 -0.69 1.73
C PHE A 54 -20.86 0.61 2.52
N ALA A 55 -20.20 1.70 2.10
CA ALA A 55 -20.30 3.01 2.74
C ALA A 55 -21.75 3.54 2.75
N PHE A 56 -22.47 3.43 1.63
CA PHE A 56 -23.86 3.85 1.55
C PHE A 56 -24.78 2.93 2.36
N LEU A 57 -24.57 1.62 2.29
CA LEU A 57 -25.37 0.63 3.02
C LEU A 57 -25.22 0.80 4.54
N ILE A 58 -23.98 0.88 5.04
CA ILE A 58 -23.73 1.02 6.49
C ILE A 58 -24.27 2.34 7.01
N SER A 59 -24.14 3.43 6.23
CA SER A 59 -24.73 4.73 6.57
C SER A 59 -26.25 4.66 6.68
N PHE A 60 -26.89 3.90 5.78
CA PHE A 60 -28.33 3.72 5.79
C PHE A 60 -28.78 2.94 7.02
N ILE A 61 -28.09 1.83 7.33
CA ILE A 61 -28.36 1.00 8.51
C ILE A 61 -28.21 1.83 9.79
N PHE A 62 -27.11 2.56 9.96
CA PHE A 62 -26.92 3.42 11.13
C PHE A 62 -27.99 4.51 11.22
N THR A 63 -28.35 5.15 10.11
CA THR A 63 -29.41 6.16 10.09
C THR A 63 -30.78 5.58 10.46
N LEU A 64 -31.08 4.36 9.99
CA LEU A 64 -32.29 3.62 10.35
C LEU A 64 -32.33 3.33 11.85
N VAL A 65 -31.24 2.79 12.40
CA VAL A 65 -31.11 2.51 13.84
C VAL A 65 -31.26 3.80 14.65
N ILE A 66 -30.60 4.89 14.24
CA ILE A 66 -30.68 6.21 14.88
C ILE A 66 -32.12 6.75 14.87
N SER A 67 -32.92 6.40 13.86
CA SER A 67 -34.29 6.90 13.70
C SER A 67 -35.27 6.33 14.73
N PHE A 68 -34.95 5.22 15.39
CA PHE A 68 -35.75 4.65 16.48
C PHE A 68 -35.57 5.37 17.83
N PHE A 69 -34.54 6.19 17.98
CA PHE A 69 -34.31 6.91 19.24
C PHE A 69 -35.16 8.19 19.36
N PRO A 70 -35.53 8.62 20.59
CA PRO A 70 -36.22 9.87 20.83
C PRO A 70 -35.45 11.08 20.30
N ASP A 71 -36.15 12.13 19.88
CA ASP A 71 -35.58 13.35 19.27
C ASP A 71 -34.38 13.93 20.02
N LYS A 72 -34.48 13.95 21.36
CA LYS A 72 -33.43 14.49 22.23
C LYS A 72 -32.15 13.64 22.14
N LEU A 73 -32.27 12.32 22.18
CA LEU A 73 -31.13 11.40 22.13
C LEU A 73 -30.56 11.31 20.71
N ARG A 74 -31.43 11.19 19.71
CA ARG A 74 -31.06 11.20 18.28
C ARG A 74 -30.20 12.41 17.93
N LYS A 75 -30.56 13.60 18.43
CA LYS A 75 -29.78 14.82 18.23
C LYS A 75 -28.32 14.64 18.70
N TYR A 76 -28.12 14.16 19.93
CA TYR A 76 -26.76 13.99 20.47
C TYR A 76 -25.98 12.88 19.76
N ILE A 77 -26.63 11.78 19.39
CA ILE A 77 -25.97 10.72 18.60
C ILE A 77 -25.47 11.30 17.26
N LEU A 78 -26.32 12.05 16.55
CA LEU A 78 -25.93 12.71 15.29
C LEU A 78 -24.81 13.74 15.49
N SER A 79 -24.80 14.46 16.62
CA SER A 79 -23.69 15.36 16.96
C SER A 79 -22.36 14.62 17.12
N VAL A 80 -22.37 13.40 17.68
CA VAL A 80 -21.16 12.57 17.80
C VAL A 80 -20.70 12.10 16.42
N PHE A 81 -21.60 11.57 15.58
CA PHE A 81 -21.25 11.19 14.20
C PHE A 81 -20.66 12.36 13.42
N TRP A 82 -21.29 13.53 13.51
CA TRP A 82 -20.82 14.76 12.87
C TRP A 82 -19.44 15.20 13.40
N GLY A 83 -19.25 15.17 14.73
CA GLY A 83 -17.99 15.54 15.37
C GLY A 83 -16.84 14.60 14.99
N ILE A 84 -17.08 13.29 14.96
CA ILE A 84 -16.11 12.28 14.50
C ILE A 84 -15.80 12.48 13.01
N GLY A 85 -16.82 12.71 12.17
CA GLY A 85 -16.63 12.98 10.74
C GLY A 85 -15.76 14.23 10.48
N ILE A 86 -15.99 15.32 11.22
CA ILE A 86 -15.16 16.53 11.12
C ILE A 86 -13.75 16.27 11.64
N ALA A 87 -13.61 15.65 12.81
CA ALA A 87 -12.31 15.39 13.42
C ALA A 87 -11.46 14.48 12.53
N GLY A 88 -12.06 13.43 11.97
CA GLY A 88 -11.41 12.54 11.02
C GLY A 88 -11.04 13.21 9.70
N TYR A 89 -11.89 14.08 9.15
CA TYR A 89 -11.53 14.88 7.97
C TYR A 89 -10.34 15.81 8.24
N ILE A 90 -10.32 16.46 9.41
CA ILE A 90 -9.19 17.30 9.82
C ILE A 90 -7.93 16.44 10.03
N GLN A 91 -8.08 15.24 10.60
CA GLN A 91 -6.99 14.30 10.81
C GLN A 91 -6.32 13.93 9.49
N THR A 92 -7.12 13.48 8.51
CA THR A 92 -6.62 13.00 7.21
C THR A 92 -5.97 14.11 6.41
N MET A 93 -6.52 15.33 6.45
CA MET A 93 -6.06 16.45 5.63
C MET A 93 -4.91 17.24 6.26
N PHE A 94 -4.85 17.37 7.59
CA PHE A 94 -3.96 18.34 8.22
C PHE A 94 -3.08 17.77 9.35
N LEU A 95 -3.56 16.80 10.12
CA LEU A 95 -2.85 16.36 11.33
C LEU A 95 -1.89 15.18 11.10
N ASN A 96 -2.02 14.48 9.97
CA ASN A 96 -1.13 13.38 9.58
C ASN A 96 0.24 13.83 9.04
N ARG A 97 0.72 15.03 9.40
CA ARG A 97 2.07 15.47 9.01
C ARG A 97 3.10 14.51 9.62
N HIS A 98 4.02 14.03 8.78
CA HIS A 98 5.04 13.04 9.15
C HIS A 98 4.47 11.71 9.67
N LEU A 99 3.34 11.27 9.11
CA LEU A 99 2.89 9.90 9.33
C LEU A 99 3.82 8.94 8.57
N GLU A 100 4.39 7.96 9.28
CA GLU A 100 5.26 6.96 8.67
C GLU A 100 4.43 6.04 7.77
N GLN A 101 5.03 5.58 6.66
CA GLN A 101 4.45 4.51 5.83
C GLN A 101 4.36 3.23 6.66
N ILE A 102 3.26 2.49 6.48
CA ILE A 102 3.02 1.23 7.18
C ILE A 102 4.13 0.22 6.86
N GLY A 103 4.67 -0.43 7.88
CA GLY A 103 5.70 -1.46 7.72
C GLY A 103 7.13 -0.97 7.42
N VAL A 104 7.41 0.34 7.49
CA VAL A 104 8.80 0.87 7.36
C VAL A 104 9.70 0.40 8.51
N ARG A 105 9.12 0.16 9.69
CA ARG A 105 9.83 -0.42 10.83
C ARG A 105 9.31 -1.83 11.09
N ALA A 106 10.20 -2.68 11.61
CA ALA A 106 9.78 -3.97 12.16
C ALA A 106 8.88 -3.82 13.40
N GLU A 107 8.97 -2.67 14.08
CA GLU A 107 8.12 -2.28 15.19
C GLU A 107 6.92 -1.46 14.69
N ALA A 108 5.76 -1.67 15.29
CA ALA A 108 4.55 -0.90 14.96
C ALA A 108 4.73 0.59 15.26
N TYR A 109 3.97 1.43 14.55
CA TYR A 109 4.01 2.88 14.63
C TYR A 109 3.91 3.38 16.07
N THR A 110 4.90 4.18 16.47
CA THR A 110 4.92 4.86 17.77
C THR A 110 4.97 6.37 17.59
N ALA A 111 3.94 7.08 18.07
CA ALA A 111 3.95 8.53 18.15
C ALA A 111 4.57 9.01 19.48
N SER A 112 5.18 10.20 19.48
CA SER A 112 5.64 10.82 20.72
C SER A 112 4.46 11.12 21.66
N PRO A 113 4.64 11.06 22.99
CA PRO A 113 3.56 11.35 23.94
C PRO A 113 2.92 12.74 23.73
N SER A 114 3.72 13.75 23.35
CA SER A 114 3.23 15.09 23.06
C SER A 114 2.31 15.12 21.83
N LYS A 115 2.66 14.42 20.75
CA LYS A 115 1.82 14.30 19.55
C LYS A 115 0.49 13.63 19.88
N ILE A 116 0.52 12.56 20.68
CA ILE A 116 -0.68 11.85 21.14
C ILE A 116 -1.58 12.79 21.95
N ILE A 117 -1.04 13.48 22.96
CA ILE A 117 -1.81 14.36 23.84
C ILE A 117 -2.45 15.50 23.06
N VAL A 118 -1.69 16.21 22.21
CA VAL A 118 -2.22 17.31 21.39
C VAL A 118 -3.33 16.82 20.46
N ASN A 119 -3.10 15.69 19.78
CA ASN A 119 -4.09 15.11 18.89
C ASN A 119 -5.39 14.73 19.63
N TRP A 120 -5.25 14.13 20.81
CA TRP A 120 -6.38 13.73 21.65
C TRP A 120 -7.20 14.94 22.15
N ILE A 121 -6.52 16.03 22.52
CA ILE A 121 -7.16 17.30 22.89
C ILE A 121 -7.97 17.86 21.72
N ILE A 122 -7.42 17.86 20.50
CA ILE A 122 -8.11 18.35 19.30
C ILE A 122 -9.39 17.54 19.05
N TRP A 123 -9.28 16.21 19.00
CA TRP A 123 -10.42 15.32 18.80
C TRP A 123 -11.51 15.51 19.86
N THR A 124 -11.12 15.53 21.13
CA THR A 124 -12.04 15.72 22.26
C THR A 124 -12.72 17.09 22.19
N THR A 125 -11.97 18.14 21.84
CA THR A 125 -12.52 19.50 21.70
C THR A 125 -13.56 19.59 20.59
N ILE A 126 -13.31 18.95 19.45
CA ILE A 126 -14.26 18.93 18.31
C ILE A 126 -15.55 18.18 18.70
N ILE A 127 -15.43 16.99 19.29
CA ILE A 127 -16.59 16.16 19.65
C ILE A 127 -17.41 16.81 20.77
N LEU A 128 -16.74 17.30 21.84
CA LEU A 128 -17.41 18.03 22.91
C LEU A 128 -18.02 19.34 22.39
N GLY A 129 -17.32 20.06 21.52
CA GLY A 129 -17.83 21.26 20.85
C GLY A 129 -19.12 20.98 20.08
N ALA A 130 -19.17 19.88 19.32
CA ALA A 130 -20.38 19.45 18.61
C ALA A 130 -21.55 19.15 19.56
N LEU A 131 -21.30 18.46 20.68
CA LEU A 131 -22.30 18.16 21.71
C LEU A 131 -22.82 19.42 22.41
N LEU A 132 -21.93 20.33 22.79
CA LEU A 132 -22.29 21.60 23.44
C LEU A 132 -23.06 22.50 22.46
N PHE A 133 -22.65 22.55 21.19
CA PHE A 133 -23.36 23.29 20.16
C PHE A 133 -24.79 22.75 19.95
N ALA A 134 -24.96 21.43 19.96
CA ALA A 134 -26.27 20.79 19.91
C ALA A 134 -27.15 21.05 21.13
N LYS A 135 -26.55 21.28 22.31
CA LYS A 135 -27.24 21.61 23.55
C LYS A 135 -27.69 23.07 23.57
N PHE A 136 -26.80 24.00 23.27
CA PHE A 136 -27.01 25.44 23.49
C PHE A 136 -27.58 26.19 22.28
N GLN A 137 -27.30 25.75 21.04
CA GLN A 137 -27.65 26.48 19.81
C GLN A 137 -28.67 25.72 18.95
N GLN A 138 -29.73 25.23 19.58
CA GLN A 138 -30.66 24.26 18.99
C GLN A 138 -31.36 24.75 17.71
N ASN A 139 -31.58 26.06 17.59
CA ASN A 139 -32.29 26.68 16.47
C ASN A 139 -31.49 26.61 15.16
N ILE A 140 -30.17 26.72 15.23
CA ILE A 140 -29.29 26.72 14.04
C ILE A 140 -28.50 25.42 13.89
N PHE A 141 -28.35 24.63 14.96
CA PHE A 141 -27.53 23.41 14.98
C PHE A 141 -27.80 22.47 13.80
N LYS A 142 -29.07 22.11 13.57
CA LYS A 142 -29.44 21.18 12.47
C LYS A 142 -29.03 21.71 11.10
N LYS A 143 -29.19 23.02 10.88
CA LYS A 143 -28.83 23.67 9.60
C LYS A 143 -27.32 23.66 9.40
N VAL A 144 -26.56 24.08 10.41
CA VAL A 144 -25.08 24.10 10.35
C VAL A 144 -24.51 22.69 10.17
N MET A 145 -25.01 21.71 10.92
CA MET A 145 -24.59 20.31 10.82
C MET A 145 -24.80 19.77 9.39
N LEU A 146 -25.99 19.98 8.82
CA LEU A 146 -26.30 19.53 7.46
C LEU A 146 -25.46 20.27 6.41
N THR A 147 -25.40 21.60 6.48
CA THR A 147 -24.67 22.41 5.49
C THR A 147 -23.17 22.10 5.51
N SER A 148 -22.54 22.01 6.68
CA SER A 148 -21.13 21.63 6.78
C SER A 148 -20.88 20.20 6.29
N SER A 149 -21.76 19.25 6.62
CA SER A 149 -21.64 17.88 6.11
C SER A 149 -21.74 17.82 4.58
N LEU A 150 -22.66 18.58 3.98
CA LEU A 150 -22.79 18.69 2.53
C LEU A 150 -21.53 19.30 1.88
N ILE A 151 -20.97 20.36 2.47
CA ILE A 151 -19.75 20.99 1.95
C ILE A 151 -18.57 20.01 2.00
N ILE A 152 -18.33 19.37 3.15
CA ILE A 152 -17.21 18.44 3.33
C ILE A 152 -17.39 17.20 2.46
N LEU A 153 -18.60 16.63 2.41
CA LEU A 153 -18.89 15.50 1.53
C LEU A 153 -18.74 15.90 0.05
N GLY A 154 -19.17 17.11 -0.33
CA GLY A 154 -18.98 17.65 -1.68
C GLY A 154 -17.51 17.76 -2.06
N MET A 155 -16.67 18.32 -1.18
CA MET A 155 -15.22 18.37 -1.40
C MET A 155 -14.61 16.98 -1.54
N GLN A 156 -15.02 16.03 -0.70
CA GLN A 156 -14.59 14.64 -0.80
C GLN A 156 -15.03 13.99 -2.11
N CYS A 157 -16.27 14.21 -2.57
CA CYS A 157 -16.72 13.71 -3.87
C CYS A 157 -15.89 14.26 -5.04
N VAL A 158 -15.54 15.55 -5.00
CA VAL A 158 -14.66 16.16 -6.01
C VAL A 158 -13.28 15.51 -5.97
N GLY A 159 -12.69 15.34 -4.78
CA GLY A 159 -11.43 14.63 -4.60
C GLY A 159 -11.48 13.21 -5.14
N TYR A 160 -12.49 12.42 -4.73
CA TYR A 160 -12.73 11.06 -5.22
C TYR A 160 -12.77 10.98 -6.74
N ILE A 161 -13.59 11.82 -7.38
CA ILE A 161 -13.77 11.81 -8.83
C ILE A 161 -12.46 12.21 -9.54
N SER A 162 -11.69 13.13 -8.96
CA SER A 162 -10.42 13.58 -9.54
C SER A 162 -9.33 12.49 -9.58
N LEU A 163 -9.42 11.45 -8.74
CA LEU A 163 -8.45 10.35 -8.74
C LEU A 163 -8.49 9.52 -10.03
N PHE A 164 -9.67 9.39 -10.65
CA PHE A 164 -9.87 8.53 -11.82
C PHE A 164 -9.15 9.00 -13.09
N PRO A 165 -9.30 10.26 -13.54
CA PRO A 165 -8.60 10.74 -14.74
C PRO A 165 -7.10 10.93 -14.52
N SER A 166 -6.63 11.00 -13.28
CA SER A 166 -5.22 11.17 -12.94
C SER A 166 -4.42 9.86 -12.91
N ALA A 167 -5.09 8.71 -12.98
CA ALA A 167 -4.45 7.40 -12.88
C ALA A 167 -4.25 6.74 -14.25
N ASP A 168 -3.14 6.02 -14.40
CA ASP A 168 -2.83 5.27 -15.63
C ASP A 168 -3.76 4.06 -15.78
N LYS A 169 -3.83 3.51 -17.00
CA LYS A 169 -4.68 2.36 -17.32
C LYS A 169 -4.41 1.13 -16.43
N SER A 170 -3.18 0.96 -15.96
CA SER A 170 -2.78 -0.13 -15.05
C SER A 170 -3.47 -0.09 -13.67
N ALA A 171 -3.97 1.08 -13.24
CA ALA A 171 -4.77 1.18 -12.02
C ALA A 171 -6.15 0.49 -12.15
N PHE A 172 -6.62 0.28 -13.38
CA PHE A 172 -8.00 -0.12 -13.69
C PHE A 172 -8.12 -1.45 -14.41
N THR A 173 -7.06 -1.92 -15.04
CA THR A 173 -7.09 -3.18 -15.77
C THR A 173 -5.78 -3.87 -15.57
N TYR A 174 -5.84 -5.16 -15.26
CA TYR A 174 -4.69 -6.02 -15.44
C TYR A 174 -4.23 -5.90 -16.88
N TYR A 175 -2.91 -5.86 -17.08
CA TYR A 175 -2.37 -5.98 -18.43
C TYR A 175 -2.93 -7.28 -19.01
N SER A 176 -3.49 -7.18 -20.22
CA SER A 176 -4.17 -8.30 -20.87
C SER A 176 -3.30 -9.55 -20.77
N ASP A 177 -3.86 -10.65 -20.23
CA ASP A 177 -3.23 -11.94 -19.87
C ASP A 177 -2.46 -12.66 -21.01
N LYS A 178 -2.25 -12.00 -22.15
CA LYS A 178 -1.57 -12.57 -23.32
C LYS A 178 -0.11 -12.13 -23.46
N ASP A 179 0.30 -11.03 -22.82
CA ASP A 179 1.60 -10.42 -23.08
C ASP A 179 2.38 -10.03 -21.81
N GLU A 180 1.88 -10.37 -20.60
CA GLU A 180 2.65 -10.14 -19.37
C GLU A 180 3.82 -11.14 -19.29
N LEU A 181 5.02 -10.58 -19.32
CA LEU A 181 6.25 -11.33 -19.17
C LEU A 181 6.47 -11.67 -17.70
N ILE A 182 6.81 -12.93 -17.42
CA ILE A 182 7.16 -13.43 -16.09
C ILE A 182 8.49 -14.20 -16.14
N LEU A 183 9.12 -14.38 -14.98
CA LEU A 183 10.17 -15.39 -14.81
C LEU A 183 9.51 -16.76 -14.55
N ASP A 184 9.62 -17.69 -15.49
CA ASP A 184 9.09 -19.05 -15.34
C ASP A 184 9.93 -19.86 -14.34
N GLY A 185 9.32 -20.23 -13.22
CA GLY A 185 9.89 -21.09 -12.19
C GLY A 185 9.74 -22.60 -12.44
N SER A 186 9.04 -23.03 -13.51
CA SER A 186 8.71 -24.44 -13.75
C SER A 186 9.93 -25.38 -13.80
N LYS A 187 11.10 -24.84 -14.14
CA LYS A 187 12.38 -25.56 -14.27
C LYS A 187 13.42 -25.16 -13.23
N GLN A 188 13.04 -24.52 -12.12
CA GLN A 188 14.01 -24.04 -11.11
C GLN A 188 14.88 -25.15 -10.48
N PHE A 189 14.42 -26.40 -10.51
CA PHE A 189 15.15 -27.57 -10.00
C PHE A 189 15.72 -28.45 -11.12
N THR A 190 15.77 -27.93 -12.35
CA THR A 190 16.24 -28.65 -13.52
C THR A 190 17.52 -28.01 -14.02
N VAL A 191 18.62 -28.78 -14.02
CA VAL A 191 19.94 -28.35 -14.49
C VAL A 191 20.37 -29.15 -15.73
N SER A 192 21.40 -28.66 -16.43
CA SER A 192 21.99 -29.37 -17.56
C SER A 192 22.72 -30.64 -17.10
N SER A 193 22.86 -31.62 -17.99
CA SER A 193 23.72 -32.79 -17.75
C SER A 193 25.23 -32.47 -17.86
N ASN A 194 25.58 -31.29 -18.36
CA ASN A 194 26.95 -30.81 -18.43
C ASN A 194 27.31 -30.03 -17.14
N ASP A 195 28.37 -29.22 -17.19
CA ASP A 195 28.71 -28.30 -16.11
C ASP A 195 27.64 -27.20 -15.96
N ASN A 196 27.36 -26.82 -14.71
CA ASN A 196 26.38 -25.81 -14.37
C ASN A 196 27.00 -24.78 -13.44
N ILE A 197 26.62 -23.51 -13.60
CA ILE A 197 26.92 -22.44 -12.65
C ILE A 197 25.64 -22.14 -11.89
N ILE A 198 25.66 -22.31 -10.57
CA ILE A 198 24.50 -22.06 -9.70
C ILE A 198 24.90 -21.02 -8.68
N LEU A 199 24.19 -19.89 -8.68
CA LEU A 199 24.40 -18.79 -7.73
C LEU A 199 23.22 -18.72 -6.76
N PHE A 200 23.50 -18.97 -5.49
CA PHE A 200 22.55 -18.71 -4.39
C PHE A 200 22.85 -17.35 -3.78
N ILE A 201 21.88 -16.45 -3.81
CA ILE A 201 21.98 -15.12 -3.20
C ILE A 201 21.14 -15.12 -1.93
N LEU A 202 21.79 -14.94 -0.79
CA LEU A 202 21.13 -14.87 0.51
C LEU A 202 20.95 -13.40 0.89
N ASP A 203 19.69 -12.95 0.94
CA ASP A 203 19.38 -11.57 1.30
C ASP A 203 19.73 -11.29 2.76
N ASN A 204 20.30 -10.12 3.02
CA ASN A 204 20.72 -9.65 4.35
C ASN A 204 21.68 -10.60 5.12
N PHE A 205 22.42 -11.46 4.42
CA PHE A 205 23.40 -12.35 5.04
C PHE A 205 24.70 -11.58 5.36
N SER A 206 25.16 -11.69 6.60
CA SER A 206 26.42 -11.09 7.05
C SER A 206 27.38 -12.14 7.57
N SER A 207 28.67 -12.00 7.23
CA SER A 207 29.76 -12.81 7.79
C SER A 207 29.84 -12.70 9.32
N THR A 208 29.42 -11.57 9.90
CA THR A 208 29.37 -11.36 11.35
C THR A 208 28.32 -12.25 12.03
N TYR A 209 27.18 -12.46 11.38
CA TYR A 209 26.14 -13.38 11.86
C TYR A 209 26.58 -14.83 11.76
N LEU A 210 27.26 -15.20 10.66
CA LEU A 210 27.83 -16.54 10.52
C LEU A 210 28.86 -16.82 11.61
N ALA A 211 29.76 -15.88 11.90
CA ALA A 211 30.77 -16.02 12.95
C ALA A 211 30.12 -16.30 14.33
N SER A 212 29.12 -15.50 14.69
CA SER A 212 28.37 -15.66 15.95
C SER A 212 27.60 -16.99 15.99
N ALA A 213 27.05 -17.44 14.86
CA ALA A 213 26.31 -18.69 14.78
C ALA A 213 27.23 -19.92 14.92
N VAL A 214 28.42 -19.87 14.29
CA VAL A 214 29.42 -20.95 14.38
C VAL A 214 30.00 -21.09 15.78
N GLU A 215 30.16 -19.99 16.53
CA GLU A 215 30.60 -20.06 17.93
C GLU A 215 29.60 -20.85 18.79
N LYS A 216 28.30 -20.70 18.52
CA LYS A 216 27.24 -21.41 19.23
C LYS A 216 27.01 -22.82 18.72
N TYR A 217 27.20 -23.05 17.42
CA TYR A 217 26.98 -24.33 16.74
C TYR A 217 28.21 -24.65 15.85
N PRO A 218 29.24 -25.30 16.42
CA PRO A 218 30.51 -25.52 15.72
C PRO A 218 30.39 -26.35 14.43
N ASP A 219 29.39 -27.23 14.35
CA ASP A 219 29.06 -28.12 13.23
C ASP A 219 28.26 -27.44 12.11
N LEU A 220 27.86 -26.17 12.29
CA LEU A 220 27.01 -25.44 11.34
C LEU A 220 27.59 -25.36 9.91
N LYS A 221 28.92 -25.45 9.76
CA LYS A 221 29.59 -25.36 8.45
C LYS A 221 29.92 -26.72 7.84
N ASP A 222 29.60 -27.83 8.51
CA ASP A 222 29.98 -29.16 8.03
C ASP A 222 29.39 -29.48 6.66
N PHE A 223 28.19 -28.97 6.36
CA PHE A 223 27.57 -29.13 5.04
C PHE A 223 28.22 -28.29 3.94
N LEU A 224 29.12 -27.35 4.28
CA LEU A 224 29.82 -26.47 3.36
C LEU A 224 31.25 -26.95 3.03
N HIS A 225 31.60 -28.19 3.35
CA HIS A 225 32.95 -28.73 3.17
C HIS A 225 33.48 -28.67 1.73
N ASP A 226 32.60 -28.68 0.73
CA ASP A 226 32.93 -28.54 -0.68
C ASP A 226 32.98 -27.08 -1.18
N PHE A 227 32.72 -26.10 -0.30
CA PHE A 227 32.75 -24.67 -0.62
C PHE A 227 34.02 -23.99 -0.12
N THR A 228 34.51 -23.04 -0.91
CA THR A 228 35.58 -22.12 -0.47
C THR A 228 34.96 -20.92 0.23
N TYR A 229 35.36 -20.67 1.48
CA TYR A 229 34.90 -19.51 2.26
C TYR A 229 35.85 -18.31 2.14
N TYR A 230 35.38 -17.24 1.49
CA TYR A 230 36.06 -15.95 1.43
C TYR A 230 35.58 -15.06 2.57
N ASN A 231 36.38 -14.92 3.63
CA ASN A 231 36.03 -14.15 4.83
C ASN A 231 36.33 -12.64 4.72
N ASN A 232 36.79 -12.19 3.55
CA ASN A 232 37.17 -10.82 3.25
C ASN A 232 36.35 -10.24 2.07
N ALA A 233 35.27 -10.91 1.67
CA ALA A 233 34.32 -10.38 0.71
C ALA A 233 33.43 -9.33 1.38
N ASP A 234 33.20 -8.21 0.70
CA ASP A 234 32.31 -7.14 1.13
C ASP A 234 31.35 -6.78 -0.01
N CYS A 235 30.22 -6.16 0.33
CA CYS A 235 29.26 -5.67 -0.65
C CYS A 235 29.66 -4.27 -1.13
N ASN A 236 29.47 -3.98 -2.42
CA ASN A 236 29.63 -2.62 -2.94
C ASN A 236 28.50 -1.69 -2.44
N TYR A 237 27.31 -2.26 -2.19
CA TYR A 237 26.15 -1.54 -1.67
C TYR A 237 25.41 -2.36 -0.60
N HIS A 238 24.77 -1.66 0.35
CA HIS A 238 24.13 -2.30 1.51
C HIS A 238 22.72 -2.85 1.24
N GLY A 239 21.99 -2.33 0.24
CA GLY A 239 20.61 -2.73 -0.05
C GLY A 239 20.50 -3.74 -1.19
N THR A 240 19.43 -4.54 -1.22
CA THR A 240 19.15 -5.49 -2.32
C THR A 240 19.10 -4.76 -3.67
N TYR A 241 18.45 -3.59 -3.71
CA TYR A 241 18.77 -2.52 -4.66
C TYR A 241 19.80 -1.58 -4.01
N PRO A 242 20.89 -1.20 -4.69
CA PRO A 242 21.25 -1.52 -6.09
C PRO A 242 22.16 -2.75 -6.25
N SER A 243 22.42 -3.52 -5.18
CA SER A 243 23.39 -4.63 -5.22
C SER A 243 23.09 -5.70 -6.25
N LEU A 244 21.83 -6.09 -6.43
CA LEU A 244 21.48 -7.19 -7.34
C LEU A 244 21.66 -6.80 -8.83
N PRO A 245 21.17 -5.64 -9.32
CA PRO A 245 21.50 -5.17 -10.67
C PRO A 245 23.01 -4.99 -10.88
N HIS A 246 23.74 -4.44 -9.89
CA HIS A 246 25.19 -4.30 -9.96
C HIS A 246 25.90 -5.65 -10.09
N LEU A 247 25.51 -6.66 -9.30
CA LEU A 247 26.08 -8.00 -9.36
C LEU A 247 25.90 -8.66 -10.74
N LEU A 248 24.74 -8.45 -11.37
CA LEU A 248 24.39 -9.09 -12.65
C LEU A 248 24.94 -8.35 -13.87
N THR A 249 25.15 -7.04 -13.78
CA THR A 249 25.50 -6.19 -14.93
C THR A 249 26.88 -5.53 -14.83
N GLY A 250 27.44 -5.44 -13.61
CA GLY A 250 28.72 -4.79 -13.33
C GLY A 250 28.68 -3.27 -13.30
N ASN A 251 27.51 -2.64 -13.46
CA ASN A 251 27.39 -1.18 -13.51
C ASN A 251 27.32 -0.57 -12.11
N ASP A 252 28.11 0.48 -11.88
CA ASP A 252 28.02 1.25 -10.64
C ASP A 252 26.71 2.07 -10.60
N LEU A 253 26.18 2.29 -9.40
CA LEU A 253 25.02 3.15 -9.19
C LEU A 253 25.32 4.58 -9.62
N ASP A 254 24.50 5.12 -10.54
CA ASP A 254 24.48 6.55 -10.85
C ASP A 254 23.30 7.23 -10.12
N PRO A 255 23.55 7.95 -9.01
CA PRO A 255 22.50 8.61 -8.25
C PRO A 255 21.95 9.87 -8.93
N SER A 256 22.51 10.29 -10.08
CA SER A 256 21.97 11.39 -10.87
C SER A 256 20.78 10.99 -11.76
N LEU A 257 20.62 9.68 -11.98
CA LEU A 257 19.53 9.09 -12.76
C LEU A 257 18.34 8.71 -11.85
N SER A 258 17.16 8.61 -12.45
CA SER A 258 16.06 7.92 -11.78
C SER A 258 16.36 6.42 -11.69
N VAL A 259 15.70 5.71 -10.78
CA VAL A 259 15.83 4.24 -10.65
C VAL A 259 15.54 3.55 -11.98
N ASP A 260 14.50 3.99 -12.69
CA ASP A 260 14.08 3.40 -13.96
C ASP A 260 15.13 3.65 -15.06
N ASP A 261 15.68 4.87 -15.15
CA ASP A 261 16.70 5.20 -16.16
C ASP A 261 18.02 4.46 -15.90
N TRP A 262 18.44 4.35 -14.63
CA TRP A 262 19.66 3.63 -14.27
C TRP A 262 19.52 2.12 -14.54
N LEU A 263 18.38 1.52 -14.23
CA LEU A 263 18.14 0.10 -14.53
C LEU A 263 18.08 -0.14 -16.04
N GLU A 264 17.47 0.77 -16.81
CA GLU A 264 17.48 0.68 -18.27
C GLU A 264 18.92 0.71 -18.81
N ASP A 265 19.76 1.65 -18.35
CA ASP A 265 21.16 1.71 -18.75
C ASP A 265 21.94 0.45 -18.36
N CYS A 266 21.76 -0.05 -17.13
CA CYS A 266 22.39 -1.29 -16.64
C CYS A 266 22.18 -2.47 -17.59
N TRP A 267 20.98 -2.58 -18.18
CA TRP A 267 20.61 -3.71 -19.03
C TRP A 267 20.81 -3.47 -20.52
N THR A 268 20.96 -2.24 -20.97
CA THR A 268 21.03 -1.90 -22.41
C THR A 268 22.41 -1.48 -22.87
N ASN A 269 23.34 -1.17 -21.96
CA ASN A 269 24.68 -0.76 -22.34
C ASN A 269 25.52 -1.89 -22.97
N THR A 270 26.58 -1.48 -23.69
CA THR A 270 27.45 -2.37 -24.45
C THR A 270 28.12 -3.43 -23.57
N THR A 271 28.65 -3.05 -22.41
CA THR A 271 29.38 -3.96 -21.52
C THR A 271 28.48 -5.11 -21.05
N THR A 272 27.27 -4.80 -20.61
CA THR A 272 26.29 -5.81 -20.19
C THR A 272 25.90 -6.70 -21.38
N ASN A 273 25.58 -6.11 -22.52
CA ASN A 273 25.23 -6.88 -23.73
C ASN A 273 26.35 -7.83 -24.17
N ASP A 274 27.60 -7.39 -24.13
CA ASP A 274 28.77 -8.19 -24.49
C ASP A 274 28.95 -9.36 -23.52
N TYR A 275 28.80 -9.13 -22.21
CA TYR A 275 28.88 -10.18 -21.19
C TYR A 275 27.85 -11.30 -21.42
N PHE A 276 26.57 -10.95 -21.58
CA PHE A 276 25.53 -11.94 -21.84
C PHE A 276 25.68 -12.60 -23.23
N SER A 277 26.24 -11.89 -24.21
CA SER A 277 26.58 -12.47 -25.50
C SER A 277 27.64 -13.56 -25.37
N ILE A 278 28.64 -13.42 -24.50
CA ILE A 278 29.64 -14.48 -24.25
C ILE A 278 28.95 -15.76 -23.77
N LEU A 279 28.02 -15.65 -22.80
CA LEU A 279 27.26 -16.79 -22.28
C LEU A 279 26.41 -17.44 -23.38
N SER A 280 25.72 -16.63 -24.18
CA SER A 280 24.90 -17.09 -25.30
C SER A 280 25.74 -17.82 -26.37
N HIS A 281 26.88 -17.27 -26.79
CA HIS A 281 27.79 -17.92 -27.75
C HIS A 281 28.38 -19.24 -27.22
N ALA A 282 28.55 -19.34 -25.90
CA ALA A 282 28.96 -20.57 -25.23
C ALA A 282 27.78 -21.54 -24.96
N ASN A 283 26.59 -21.25 -25.51
CA ASN A 283 25.38 -22.06 -25.40
C ASN A 283 24.87 -22.25 -23.94
N TYR A 284 25.14 -21.27 -23.07
CA TYR A 284 24.55 -21.23 -21.73
C TYR A 284 23.11 -20.73 -21.79
N LYS A 285 22.27 -21.30 -20.92
CA LYS A 285 20.97 -20.74 -20.58
C LYS A 285 21.08 -20.05 -19.23
N VAL A 286 20.76 -18.77 -19.19
CA VAL A 286 20.81 -17.97 -17.96
C VAL A 286 19.40 -17.84 -17.43
N ASN A 287 19.06 -18.62 -16.41
CA ASN A 287 17.76 -18.53 -15.76
C ASN A 287 17.87 -17.72 -14.47
N LEU A 288 16.82 -16.96 -14.16
CA LEU A 288 16.73 -16.18 -12.95
C LEU A 288 15.46 -16.56 -12.18
N TYR A 289 15.61 -16.85 -10.89
CA TYR A 289 14.51 -17.25 -10.01
C TYR A 289 14.44 -16.29 -8.83
N THR A 290 13.55 -15.30 -8.93
CA THR A 290 13.28 -14.32 -7.87
C THR A 290 11.81 -13.92 -7.89
N PRO A 291 11.17 -13.74 -6.73
CA PRO A 291 9.81 -13.20 -6.66
C PRO A 291 9.76 -11.68 -6.92
N THR A 292 10.90 -10.98 -6.89
CA THR A 292 10.94 -9.50 -6.93
C THR A 292 11.67 -9.01 -8.17
N THR A 293 10.96 -8.94 -9.29
CA THR A 293 11.49 -8.49 -10.59
C THR A 293 11.75 -6.98 -10.62
N SER A 294 10.99 -6.20 -9.84
CA SER A 294 11.11 -4.73 -9.79
C SER A 294 12.47 -4.24 -9.29
N ILE A 295 13.22 -5.04 -8.52
CA ILE A 295 14.61 -4.70 -8.15
C ILE A 295 15.52 -4.63 -9.39
N LEU A 296 15.19 -5.39 -10.44
CA LEU A 296 15.99 -5.51 -11.65
C LEU A 296 15.51 -4.60 -12.77
N THR A 297 14.20 -4.33 -12.86
CA THR A 297 13.62 -3.58 -13.98
C THR A 297 12.92 -2.29 -13.56
N GLY A 298 12.80 -2.00 -12.26
CA GLY A 298 12.06 -0.82 -11.79
C GLY A 298 10.60 -0.92 -12.20
N ASN A 299 10.09 0.13 -12.83
CA ASN A 299 8.76 0.16 -13.44
C ASN A 299 8.73 -0.37 -14.89
N HIS A 300 9.88 -0.77 -15.46
CA HIS A 300 9.95 -1.35 -16.80
C HIS A 300 9.44 -2.79 -16.83
N SER A 301 9.01 -3.21 -18.01
CA SER A 301 8.67 -4.60 -18.30
C SER A 301 9.91 -5.50 -18.24
N LEU A 302 9.71 -6.80 -17.97
CA LEU A 302 10.77 -7.82 -18.06
C LEU A 302 11.40 -7.92 -19.45
N SER A 303 10.77 -7.37 -20.50
CA SER A 303 11.35 -7.29 -21.84
C SER A 303 12.69 -6.53 -21.87
N LEU A 304 12.97 -5.69 -20.87
CA LEU A 304 14.27 -5.05 -20.70
C LEU A 304 15.42 -6.07 -20.61
N LEU A 305 15.11 -7.28 -20.14
CA LEU A 305 16.07 -8.38 -19.95
C LEU A 305 16.09 -9.37 -21.14
N ASP A 306 15.34 -9.08 -22.21
CA ASP A 306 15.22 -9.97 -23.37
C ASP A 306 16.60 -10.26 -23.99
N GLY A 307 16.78 -11.50 -24.41
CA GLY A 307 18.05 -12.00 -24.95
C GLY A 307 19.14 -12.25 -23.90
N LYS A 308 18.94 -11.84 -22.64
CA LYS A 308 19.89 -12.07 -21.53
C LYS A 308 19.40 -13.15 -20.56
N ILE A 309 18.12 -13.10 -20.20
CA ILE A 309 17.50 -14.05 -19.28
C ILE A 309 16.59 -15.01 -20.05
N SER A 310 16.83 -16.31 -19.90
CA SER A 310 16.27 -17.39 -20.73
C SER A 310 14.92 -17.92 -20.27
N ASN A 311 14.53 -17.70 -19.02
CA ASN A 311 13.25 -18.16 -18.47
C ASN A 311 12.18 -17.06 -18.44
N ILE A 312 12.37 -15.98 -19.21
CA ILE A 312 11.30 -15.01 -19.44
C ILE A 312 10.28 -15.63 -20.40
N THR A 313 9.02 -15.69 -19.99
CA THR A 313 7.94 -16.23 -20.81
C THR A 313 6.66 -15.43 -20.60
N THR A 314 5.73 -15.55 -21.53
CA THR A 314 4.36 -15.10 -21.32
C THR A 314 3.59 -16.20 -20.59
N LYS A 315 2.98 -15.85 -19.47
CA LYS A 315 2.00 -16.73 -18.82
C LYS A 315 0.70 -15.95 -18.70
N GLN A 316 -0.43 -16.64 -18.85
CA GLN A 316 -1.68 -16.15 -18.26
C GLN A 316 -1.45 -16.11 -16.75
N SER A 317 -1.10 -14.94 -16.21
CA SER A 317 -0.97 -14.75 -14.78
C SER A 317 -2.34 -15.06 -14.16
N SER A 318 -2.42 -16.14 -13.39
CA SER A 318 -3.60 -16.37 -12.55
C SER A 318 -3.41 -15.49 -11.33
N ILE A 319 -3.85 -14.24 -11.44
CA ILE A 319 -3.85 -13.32 -10.31
C ILE A 319 -4.80 -13.89 -9.27
N CYS A 320 -4.22 -14.41 -8.19
CA CYS A 320 -4.97 -14.95 -7.07
C CYS A 320 -4.99 -13.90 -5.97
N ILE A 321 -6.15 -13.28 -5.77
CA ILE A 321 -6.33 -12.26 -4.75
C ILE A 321 -6.92 -12.92 -3.51
N ASP A 322 -6.21 -12.79 -2.38
CA ASP A 322 -6.83 -13.01 -1.07
C ASP A 322 -7.71 -11.80 -0.75
N TYR A 323 -8.99 -11.89 -1.13
CA TYR A 323 -9.96 -10.81 -0.92
C TYR A 323 -10.19 -10.47 0.55
N HIS A 324 -10.09 -11.45 1.45
CA HIS A 324 -10.23 -11.20 2.87
C HIS A 324 -9.08 -10.32 3.37
N LYS A 325 -7.84 -10.66 2.99
CA LYS A 325 -6.66 -9.86 3.31
C LYS A 325 -6.74 -8.48 2.65
N LEU A 326 -7.12 -8.41 1.37
CA LEU A 326 -7.28 -7.14 0.64
C LEU A 326 -8.23 -6.18 1.37
N TYR A 327 -9.45 -6.63 1.69
CA TYR A 327 -10.45 -5.76 2.32
C TYR A 327 -10.03 -5.35 3.73
N ARG A 328 -9.46 -6.28 4.49
CA ARG A 328 -8.96 -5.98 5.83
C ARG A 328 -7.85 -4.94 5.77
N THR A 329 -6.86 -5.12 4.90
CA THR A 329 -5.73 -4.20 4.75
C THR A 329 -6.17 -2.82 4.28
N MET A 330 -7.00 -2.72 3.22
CA MET A 330 -7.48 -1.42 2.73
C MET A 330 -8.28 -0.65 3.79
N PHE A 331 -9.09 -1.37 4.58
CA PHE A 331 -9.80 -0.75 5.71
C PHE A 331 -8.85 -0.31 6.82
N TYR A 332 -7.87 -1.15 7.20
CA TYR A 332 -6.90 -0.84 8.26
C TYR A 332 -6.04 0.35 7.90
N MET A 333 -5.53 0.41 6.66
CA MET A 333 -4.77 1.56 6.16
C MET A 333 -5.60 2.85 6.20
N SER A 334 -6.89 2.78 5.87
CA SER A 334 -7.80 3.93 6.01
C SER A 334 -7.98 4.34 7.47
N CYS A 335 -8.17 3.38 8.39
CA CYS A 335 -8.25 3.65 9.83
C CYS A 335 -6.94 4.25 10.36
N TYR A 336 -5.79 3.76 9.92
CA TYR A 336 -4.47 4.29 10.28
C TYR A 336 -4.33 5.78 9.90
N ARG A 337 -4.88 6.20 8.75
CA ARG A 337 -4.95 7.62 8.37
C ARG A 337 -6.04 8.39 9.11
N PHE A 338 -7.19 7.78 9.38
CA PHE A 338 -8.36 8.47 9.91
C PHE A 338 -8.33 8.66 11.44
N MET A 339 -7.81 7.69 12.19
CA MET A 339 -7.96 7.62 13.64
C MET A 339 -7.00 8.58 14.37
N PRO A 340 -7.34 8.96 15.63
CA PRO A 340 -6.41 9.69 16.47
C PRO A 340 -5.08 8.97 16.63
N GLU A 341 -4.00 9.73 16.82
CA GLU A 341 -2.62 9.22 16.93
C GLU A 341 -2.46 8.05 17.90
N TYR A 342 -3.19 8.08 19.02
CA TYR A 342 -3.18 7.00 20.02
C TYR A 342 -3.61 5.63 19.46
N PHE A 343 -4.58 5.60 18.54
CA PHE A 343 -5.17 4.36 18.05
C PHE A 343 -4.46 3.79 16.82
N LYS A 344 -3.52 4.53 16.24
CA LYS A 344 -2.91 4.15 14.95
C LYS A 344 -2.11 2.86 15.03
N SER A 345 -1.44 2.60 16.14
CA SER A 345 -0.67 1.36 16.35
C SER A 345 -1.52 0.08 16.32
N PHE A 346 -2.84 0.17 16.46
CA PHE A 346 -3.74 -0.98 16.31
C PHE A 346 -4.03 -1.35 14.85
N PHE A 347 -3.64 -0.49 13.90
CA PHE A 347 -3.92 -0.63 12.48
C PHE A 347 -2.67 -0.69 11.59
N ASP A 348 -1.48 -0.67 12.21
CA ASP A 348 -0.19 -0.82 11.53
C ASP A 348 0.18 -2.31 11.36
#